data_AF-B7QBN5-F1
#
_entry.id   AF-B7QBN5-F1
#
_cell.length_a   1.000
_cell.length_b   1.000
_cell.length_c   1.000
_cell.angle_alpha   90.00
_cell.angle_beta   90.00
_cell.angle_gamma   90.00
#
_symmetry.space_group_name_H-M   'P 1'
#
loop_
_entity.id
_entity.type
_entity.pdbx_description
1 polymer ?
#
loop_
_entity_poly.entity_id
_entity_poly.type
_entity_poly.pdbx_seq_one_letter_code
_entity_poly.pdbx_strand_id
1 'polypeptide(L)'
;FKHTLQCLPLQEKWYTLYRNYESDPAFGGTDPCIEFTCLGPAVDGAFTFTVRYGDSSANLTLTLSASEGYTTQNLLHFQPIGRKLFSMLLTASYVDCMTCVVFRSTYLNEGACSLIVPESALGKELSCCDYLFDLLCDATPKFTIYDESCSK
;
A
#
# COMPACT_ATOMS: atom_id res chain seq x y z
N PHE A 1 1.71 17.71 -5.85
CA PHE A 1 1.40 16.28 -5.65
C PHE A 1 2.11 15.48 -6.73
N LYS A 2 3.03 14.58 -6.38
CA LYS A 2 3.71 13.70 -7.34
C LYS A 2 2.78 12.54 -7.73
N HIS A 3 2.91 12.01 -8.95
CA HIS A 3 2.02 10.99 -9.49
C HIS A 3 2.41 9.58 -9.03
N THR A 4 1.44 8.71 -8.70
CA THR A 4 1.63 7.30 -8.30
C THR A 4 2.52 6.50 -9.25
N LEU A 5 2.41 6.78 -10.56
CA LEU A 5 3.22 6.17 -11.60
C LEU A 5 4.73 6.34 -11.40
N GLN A 6 5.19 7.38 -10.70
CA GLN A 6 6.62 7.65 -10.53
C GLN A 6 7.32 6.63 -9.63
N CYS A 7 6.58 5.91 -8.80
CA CYS A 7 7.17 4.90 -7.92
C CYS A 7 7.22 3.52 -8.58
N LEU A 8 6.53 3.33 -9.72
CA LEU A 8 6.40 2.03 -10.36
C LEU A 8 7.30 1.89 -11.59
N PRO A 9 7.94 0.73 -11.80
CA PRO A 9 7.97 -0.42 -10.88
C PRO A 9 8.74 -0.09 -9.59
N LEU A 10 8.34 -0.69 -8.46
CA LEU A 10 9.05 -0.48 -7.19
C LEU A 10 10.50 -0.97 -7.35
N GLN A 11 11.46 -0.15 -6.91
CA GLN A 11 12.89 -0.47 -6.99
C GLN A 11 13.41 -1.24 -5.76
N GLU A 12 12.60 -1.30 -4.72
CA GLU A 12 12.89 -1.97 -3.46
C GLU A 12 11.59 -2.52 -2.85
N LYS A 13 11.71 -3.22 -1.72
CA LYS A 13 10.56 -3.66 -0.94
C LYS A 13 9.90 -2.48 -0.26
N TRP A 14 8.59 -2.57 -0.08
CA TRP A 14 7.81 -1.60 0.68
C TRP A 14 7.05 -2.29 1.79
N TYR A 15 6.90 -1.63 2.93
CA TYR A 15 6.31 -2.19 4.13
C TYR A 15 5.14 -1.34 4.59
N THR A 16 4.05 -1.97 5.02
CA THR A 16 2.99 -1.27 5.77
C THR A 16 3.49 -0.94 7.16
N LEU A 17 3.64 0.34 7.45
CA LEU A 17 4.06 0.81 8.77
C LEU A 17 2.84 0.97 9.69
N TYR A 18 1.79 1.63 9.19
CA TYR A 18 0.57 1.93 9.94
C TYR A 18 -0.70 1.64 9.15
N ARG A 19 -1.78 1.34 9.88
CA ARG A 19 -3.14 1.41 9.37
C ARG A 19 -4.11 1.88 10.47
N ASN A 20 -5.25 2.46 10.09
CA ASN A 20 -6.27 2.92 11.05
C ASN A 20 -7.42 1.91 11.26
N TYR A 21 -7.22 0.66 10.82
CA TYR A 21 -8.20 -0.42 10.92
C TYR A 21 -7.52 -1.67 11.46
N GLU A 22 -8.24 -2.45 12.27
CA GLU A 22 -7.62 -3.54 13.03
C GLU A 22 -7.29 -4.76 12.15
N SER A 23 -8.11 -5.06 11.14
CA SER A 23 -8.05 -6.31 10.38
C SER A 23 -8.25 -6.09 8.88
N ASP A 24 -7.44 -6.77 8.07
CA ASP A 24 -7.51 -6.79 6.61
C ASP A 24 -7.67 -8.22 6.08
N PRO A 25 -8.88 -8.67 5.71
CA PRO A 25 -9.09 -10.04 5.25
C PRO A 25 -8.33 -10.38 3.96
N ALA A 26 -7.88 -9.37 3.21
CA ALA A 26 -7.06 -9.60 2.02
C ALA A 26 -5.61 -9.99 2.37
N PHE A 27 -5.12 -9.57 3.54
CA PHE A 27 -3.73 -9.67 3.96
C PHE A 27 -3.62 -10.23 5.39
N GLY A 28 -4.20 -11.41 5.63
CA GLY A 28 -3.99 -12.15 6.88
C GLY A 28 -4.74 -11.61 8.10
N GLY A 29 -5.70 -10.70 7.91
CA GLY A 29 -6.47 -10.11 8.99
C GLY A 29 -5.60 -9.20 9.86
N THR A 30 -5.27 -9.68 11.05
CA THR A 30 -4.42 -8.97 12.03
C THR A 30 -2.93 -9.26 11.87
N ASP A 31 -2.54 -10.02 10.84
CA ASP A 31 -1.14 -10.38 10.61
C ASP A 31 -0.24 -9.14 10.45
N PRO A 32 0.95 -9.12 11.08
CA PRO A 32 1.94 -8.07 10.91
C PRO A 32 2.77 -8.28 9.63
N CYS A 33 3.75 -7.41 9.43
CA CYS A 33 4.81 -7.57 8.44
C CYS A 33 4.31 -7.65 6.99
N ILE A 34 3.34 -6.79 6.64
CA ILE A 34 2.85 -6.69 5.27
C ILE A 34 3.94 -6.04 4.41
N GLU A 35 4.51 -6.82 3.49
CA GLU A 35 5.60 -6.45 2.58
C GLU A 35 5.12 -6.55 1.13
N PHE A 36 5.45 -5.55 0.31
CA PHE A 36 5.15 -5.50 -1.12
C PHE A 36 6.45 -5.53 -1.92
N THR A 37 6.53 -6.45 -2.88
CA THR A 37 7.61 -6.53 -3.87
C THR A 37 7.03 -6.47 -5.27
N CYS A 38 7.51 -5.54 -6.10
CA CYS A 38 7.15 -5.48 -7.51
C CYS A 38 8.06 -6.41 -8.32
N LEU A 39 7.49 -7.28 -9.16
CA LEU A 39 8.25 -8.30 -9.89
C LEU A 39 8.85 -7.80 -11.22
N GLY A 40 8.61 -6.53 -11.57
CA GLY A 40 9.17 -5.93 -12.78
C GLY A 40 8.25 -4.88 -13.42
N PRO A 41 8.60 -4.42 -14.64
CA PRO A 41 7.78 -3.48 -15.37
C PRO A 41 6.40 -4.07 -15.74
N ALA A 42 5.46 -3.18 -16.09
CA ALA A 42 4.13 -3.62 -16.49
C ALA A 42 4.17 -4.46 -17.77
N VAL A 43 3.38 -5.54 -17.78
CA VAL A 43 3.08 -6.35 -18.97
C VAL A 43 1.59 -6.15 -19.25
N ASP A 44 1.25 -5.77 -20.49
CA ASP A 44 -0.12 -5.48 -20.91
C ASP A 44 -0.86 -4.48 -19.98
N GLY A 45 -0.13 -3.50 -19.46
CA GLY A 45 -0.67 -2.45 -18.58
C GLY A 45 -0.86 -2.84 -17.12
N ALA A 46 -0.42 -4.04 -16.71
CA ALA A 46 -0.48 -4.49 -15.32
C ALA A 46 0.90 -4.77 -14.74
N PHE A 47 1.14 -4.30 -13.51
CA PHE A 47 2.33 -4.65 -12.73
C PHE A 47 2.04 -5.88 -11.87
N THR A 48 2.99 -6.80 -11.77
CA THR A 48 2.86 -7.96 -10.87
C THR A 48 3.56 -7.69 -9.55
N PHE A 49 2.89 -8.03 -8.45
CA PHE A 49 3.40 -7.90 -7.10
C PHE A 49 3.35 -9.24 -6.39
N THR A 50 4.33 -9.48 -5.52
CA THR A 50 4.22 -10.43 -4.43
C THR A 50 4.00 -9.64 -3.14
N VAL A 51 2.95 -9.99 -2.41
CA VAL A 51 2.67 -9.47 -1.08
C VAL A 51 2.89 -10.57 -0.06
N ARG A 52 3.68 -10.30 0.97
CA ARG A 52 3.87 -11.20 2.12
C ARG A 52 3.18 -10.60 3.34
N TYR A 53 2.61 -11.44 4.18
CA TYR A 53 1.92 -11.05 5.42
C TYR A 53 1.95 -12.26 6.35
N GLY A 54 2.44 -12.07 7.58
CA GLY A 54 2.80 -13.20 8.45
C GLY A 54 3.68 -14.22 7.71
N ASP A 55 3.31 -15.50 7.82
CA ASP A 55 3.98 -16.61 7.11
C ASP A 55 3.43 -16.87 5.68
N SER A 56 2.46 -16.07 5.24
CA SER A 56 1.76 -16.25 3.96
C SER A 56 2.29 -15.31 2.87
N SER A 57 2.01 -15.68 1.63
CA SER A 57 2.25 -14.80 0.48
C SER A 57 1.19 -14.98 -0.60
N ALA A 58 0.95 -13.92 -1.36
CA ALA A 58 0.05 -13.91 -2.49
C ALA A 58 0.62 -13.07 -3.64
N ASN A 59 0.37 -13.50 -4.87
CA ASN A 59 0.67 -12.69 -6.04
C ASN A 59 -0.56 -11.91 -6.49
N LEU A 60 -0.36 -10.64 -6.79
CA LEU A 60 -1.40 -9.71 -7.23
C LEU A 60 -0.97 -9.06 -8.54
N THR A 61 -1.94 -8.66 -9.36
CA THR A 61 -1.74 -7.68 -10.42
C THR A 61 -2.25 -6.32 -9.99
N LEU A 62 -1.53 -5.26 -10.33
CA LEU A 62 -1.93 -3.87 -10.13
C LEU A 62 -2.16 -3.21 -11.49
N THR A 63 -3.35 -2.65 -11.70
CA THR A 63 -3.62 -1.69 -12.77
C THR A 63 -4.00 -0.33 -12.18
N LEU A 64 -3.83 0.72 -12.98
CA LEU A 64 -4.01 2.10 -12.53
C LEU A 64 -5.09 2.81 -13.35
N SER A 65 -5.88 3.63 -12.68
CA SER A 65 -6.82 4.55 -13.33
C SER A 65 -6.86 5.90 -12.61
N ALA A 66 -7.45 6.89 -13.24
CA ALA A 66 -7.76 8.16 -12.59
C ALA A 66 -9.14 8.11 -11.93
N SER A 67 -9.31 8.78 -10.79
CA SER A 67 -10.63 9.05 -10.21
C SER A 67 -11.38 10.10 -11.01
N GLU A 68 -12.71 10.16 -10.85
CA GLU A 68 -13.56 11.12 -11.53
C GLU A 68 -13.08 12.58 -11.33
N GLY A 69 -12.99 13.34 -12.42
CA GLY A 69 -12.51 14.72 -12.40
C GLY A 69 -10.99 14.90 -12.40
N TYR A 70 -10.21 13.81 -12.40
CA TYR A 70 -8.75 13.85 -12.41
C TYR A 70 -8.17 13.16 -13.65
N THR A 71 -6.97 13.59 -14.04
CA THR A 71 -6.15 12.92 -15.07
C THR A 71 -5.03 12.08 -14.45
N THR A 72 -4.65 12.38 -13.21
CA THR A 72 -3.64 11.64 -12.47
C THR A 72 -4.15 10.26 -12.11
N GLN A 73 -3.35 9.23 -12.39
CA GLN A 73 -3.64 7.85 -12.01
C GLN A 73 -3.44 7.65 -10.50
N ASN A 74 -4.49 7.90 -9.73
CA ASN A 74 -4.51 7.81 -8.26
C ASN A 74 -5.30 6.61 -7.74
N LEU A 75 -6.03 5.88 -8.59
CA LEU A 75 -6.72 4.65 -8.24
C LEU A 75 -5.84 3.44 -8.56
N LEU A 76 -5.70 2.55 -7.58
CA LEU A 76 -4.94 1.32 -7.63
C LEU A 76 -5.91 0.15 -7.55
N HIS A 77 -5.93 -0.67 -8.60
CA HIS A 77 -6.77 -1.86 -8.69
C HIS A 77 -5.90 -3.08 -8.52
N PHE A 78 -5.85 -3.62 -7.30
CA PHE A 78 -5.16 -4.87 -7.02
C PHE A 78 -6.10 -6.06 -7.19
N GLN A 79 -5.63 -7.09 -7.89
CA GLN A 79 -6.37 -8.32 -8.14
C GLN A 79 -5.50 -9.53 -7.84
N PRO A 80 -5.93 -10.48 -6.99
CA PRO A 80 -5.17 -11.69 -6.75
C PRO A 80 -5.11 -12.60 -7.98
N ILE A 81 -3.91 -13.05 -8.32
CA ILE A 81 -3.71 -13.99 -9.42
C ILE A 81 -4.32 -15.34 -9.04
N GLY A 82 -5.16 -15.87 -9.93
CA GLY A 82 -5.85 -17.15 -9.71
C GLY A 82 -7.14 -17.08 -8.89
N ARG A 83 -7.54 -15.91 -8.37
CA ARG A 83 -8.83 -15.72 -7.68
C ARG A 83 -9.60 -14.55 -8.29
N LYS A 84 -10.54 -14.84 -9.21
CA LYS A 84 -11.25 -13.83 -10.02
C LYS A 84 -12.28 -12.96 -9.26
N LEU A 85 -12.64 -13.28 -8.02
CA LEU A 85 -13.81 -12.70 -7.36
C LEU A 85 -13.51 -11.56 -6.37
N PHE A 86 -12.25 -11.21 -6.13
CA PHE A 86 -11.89 -10.17 -5.18
C PHE A 86 -10.98 -9.13 -5.84
N SER A 87 -11.48 -7.90 -5.99
CA SER A 87 -10.70 -6.75 -6.46
C SER A 87 -10.59 -5.76 -5.32
N MET A 88 -9.37 -5.33 -5.02
CA MET A 88 -9.09 -4.34 -3.99
C MET A 88 -8.85 -3.00 -4.66
N LEU A 89 -9.76 -2.05 -4.42
CA LEU A 89 -9.61 -0.68 -4.86
C LEU A 89 -8.99 0.16 -3.74
N LEU A 90 -7.84 0.75 -4.03
CA LEU A 90 -7.18 1.71 -3.17
C LEU A 90 -7.04 3.05 -3.91
N THR A 91 -7.00 4.15 -3.15
CA THR A 91 -6.65 5.47 -3.66
C THR A 91 -5.32 5.91 -3.04
N ALA A 92 -4.36 6.31 -3.85
CA ALA A 92 -3.16 6.99 -3.36
C ALA A 92 -3.49 8.44 -3.01
N SER A 93 -3.67 8.73 -1.72
CA SER A 93 -3.97 10.07 -1.20
C SER A 93 -2.72 10.94 -1.11
N TYR A 94 -1.55 10.33 -0.89
CA TYR A 94 -0.26 11.00 -0.95
C TYR A 94 0.81 10.04 -1.46
N VAL A 95 1.77 10.54 -2.22
CA VAL A 95 2.87 9.75 -2.80
C VAL A 95 4.17 10.56 -2.75
N ASP A 96 5.18 9.98 -2.10
CA ASP A 96 6.58 10.33 -2.30
C ASP A 96 7.44 9.06 -2.28
N CYS A 97 8.00 8.71 -3.45
CA CYS A 97 8.66 7.42 -3.67
C CYS A 97 9.92 7.20 -2.82
N MET A 98 10.43 8.25 -2.18
CA MET A 98 11.61 8.16 -1.30
C MET A 98 11.26 7.95 0.17
N THR A 99 10.00 8.18 0.56
CA THR A 99 9.62 8.28 1.97
C THR A 99 8.37 7.48 2.30
N CYS A 100 7.22 7.75 1.66
CA CYS A 100 5.99 7.04 1.96
C CYS A 100 4.91 7.21 0.89
N VAL A 101 3.92 6.33 0.97
CA VAL A 101 2.64 6.46 0.29
C VAL A 101 1.53 6.30 1.32
N VAL A 102 0.54 7.19 1.27
CA VAL A 102 -0.68 7.08 2.08
C VAL A 102 -1.80 6.61 1.17
N PHE A 103 -2.38 5.46 1.51
CA PHE A 103 -3.51 4.88 0.79
C PHE A 103 -4.81 5.03 1.57
N ARG A 104 -5.91 5.19 0.82
CA ARG A 104 -7.25 4.86 1.28
C ARG A 104 -7.70 3.53 0.70
N SER A 105 -8.05 2.58 1.55
CA SER A 105 -8.45 1.22 1.22
C SER A 105 -9.98 1.11 1.09
N THR A 106 -10.53 1.72 0.04
CA THR A 106 -11.99 1.82 -0.16
C THR A 106 -12.73 0.48 -0.26
N TYR A 107 -12.01 -0.62 -0.56
CA TYR A 107 -12.59 -1.97 -0.54
C TYR A 107 -12.95 -2.48 0.86
N LEU A 108 -12.41 -1.86 1.93
CA LEU A 108 -12.76 -2.17 3.31
C LEU A 108 -13.90 -1.27 3.79
N ASN A 109 -13.69 0.04 3.70
CA ASN A 109 -14.67 1.10 3.94
C ASN A 109 -14.05 2.46 3.53
N GLU A 110 -14.84 3.53 3.52
CA GLU A 110 -14.40 4.87 3.09
C GLU A 110 -13.31 5.49 3.98
N GLY A 111 -13.25 5.12 5.26
CA GLY A 111 -12.29 5.64 6.23
C GLY A 111 -11.01 4.81 6.36
N ALA A 112 -10.96 3.61 5.79
CA ALA A 112 -9.81 2.71 5.92
C ALA A 112 -8.59 3.31 5.22
N CYS A 113 -7.49 3.40 5.95
CA CYS A 113 -6.30 4.12 5.52
C CYS A 113 -5.04 3.42 6.01
N SER A 114 -4.00 3.43 5.19
CA SER A 114 -2.71 2.84 5.51
C SER A 114 -1.55 3.71 5.02
N LEU A 115 -0.42 3.60 5.70
CA LEU A 115 0.84 4.21 5.30
C LEU A 115 1.84 3.09 5.02
N ILE A 116 2.41 3.12 3.82
CA ILE A 116 3.51 2.25 3.43
C ILE A 116 4.78 3.07 3.21
N VAL A 117 5.94 2.45 3.46
CA VAL A 117 7.26 3.06 3.31
C VAL A 117 8.21 2.14 2.54
N PRO A 118 9.19 2.67 1.78
CA PRO A 118 10.25 1.86 1.21
C PRO A 118 11.14 1.29 2.33
N GLU A 119 11.77 0.15 2.06
CA GLU A 119 12.74 -0.50 2.97
C GLU A 119 13.84 0.48 3.42
N SER A 120 14.35 1.29 2.49
CA SER A 120 15.35 2.31 2.74
C SER A 120 14.90 3.43 3.69
N ALA A 121 13.60 3.57 3.96
CA ALA A 121 13.05 4.56 4.88
C ALA A 121 12.78 4.00 6.30
N LEU A 122 12.90 2.68 6.50
CA LEU A 122 12.72 2.06 7.81
C LEU A 122 13.74 2.58 8.83
N GLY A 123 13.30 2.79 10.07
CA GLY A 123 14.12 3.30 11.17
C GLY A 123 14.55 4.77 11.05
N LYS A 124 14.11 5.49 10.01
CA LYS A 124 14.36 6.93 9.84
C LYS A 124 13.22 7.75 10.46
N GLU A 125 13.49 9.03 10.70
CA GLU A 125 12.44 9.98 11.09
C GLU A 125 11.53 10.27 9.87
N LEU A 126 10.23 10.06 10.05
CA LEU A 126 9.21 10.17 8.99
C LEU A 126 8.15 11.22 9.32
N SER A 127 8.52 12.27 10.06
CA SER A 127 7.59 13.26 10.63
C SER A 127 6.60 13.87 9.62
N CYS A 128 6.99 14.07 8.36
CA CYS A 128 6.06 14.52 7.32
C CYS A 128 5.03 13.45 6.94
N CYS A 129 5.46 12.21 6.78
CA CYS A 129 4.60 11.06 6.47
C CYS A 129 3.66 10.73 7.64
N ASP A 130 4.17 10.78 8.87
CA ASP A 130 3.37 10.63 10.09
C ASP A 130 2.26 11.69 10.16
N TYR A 131 2.62 12.95 9.98
CA TYR A 131 1.65 14.05 9.96
C TYR A 131 0.61 13.89 8.86
N LEU A 132 1.03 13.51 7.65
CA LEU A 132 0.10 13.30 6.53
C LEU A 132 -0.84 12.12 6.76
N PHE A 133 -0.35 11.04 7.38
CA PHE A 133 -1.20 9.93 7.77
C PHE A 133 -2.24 10.37 8.80
N ASP A 134 -1.82 11.04 9.87
CA ASP A 134 -2.73 11.50 10.92
C ASP A 134 -3.77 12.49 10.37
N LEU A 135 -3.37 13.39 9.47
CA LEU A 135 -4.24 14.37 8.81
C LEU A 135 -5.21 13.76 7.81
N LEU A 136 -4.77 12.80 6.98
CA LEU A 136 -5.58 12.26 5.88
C LEU A 136 -6.45 11.08 6.30
N CYS A 137 -6.07 10.38 7.37
CA CYS A 137 -6.69 9.13 7.80
C CYS A 137 -7.52 9.26 9.08
N ASP A 138 -7.60 10.45 9.70
CA ASP A 138 -8.21 10.65 11.03
C ASP A 138 -7.77 9.53 12.00
N ALA A 139 -6.45 9.36 12.14
CA ALA A 139 -5.79 8.12 12.57
C ALA A 139 -6.02 7.72 14.05
N THR A 140 -7.27 7.51 14.45
CA THR A 140 -7.66 7.00 15.77
C THR A 140 -8.75 5.93 15.59
N PRO A 141 -8.44 4.64 15.86
CA PRO A 141 -7.16 4.08 16.32
C PRO A 141 -6.07 4.04 15.23
N LYS A 142 -4.80 3.92 15.64
CA LYS A 142 -3.62 3.69 14.78
C LYS A 142 -2.95 2.38 15.19
N PHE A 143 -2.86 1.44 14.27
CA PHE A 143 -2.24 0.13 14.46
C PHE A 143 -0.87 0.10 13.77
N THR A 144 0.17 -0.27 14.51
CA THR A 144 1.51 -0.52 13.97
C THR A 144 1.56 -1.92 13.37
N ILE A 145 1.95 -2.03 12.11
CA ILE A 145 1.97 -3.28 11.34
C ILE A 145 3.38 -3.79 11.10
N TYR A 146 4.35 -2.88 11.04
CA TYR A 146 5.76 -3.21 10.93
C TYR A 146 6.47 -3.00 12.27
N ASP A 147 7.30 -3.96 12.65
CA ASP A 147 8.33 -3.82 13.67
C ASP A 147 9.64 -4.50 13.20
N GLU A 148 10.71 -4.40 13.99
CA GLU A 148 12.03 -4.95 13.64
C GLU A 148 12.04 -6.47 13.43
N SER A 149 11.03 -7.21 13.90
CA SER A 149 10.92 -8.65 13.65
C SER A 149 10.54 -8.98 12.20
N CYS A 150 9.96 -8.03 11.47
CA CYS A 150 9.56 -8.18 10.08
C CYS A 150 10.72 -8.25 9.08
N SER A 151 11.93 -7.87 9.50
CA SER A 151 13.13 -7.87 8.65
C SER A 151 14.06 -9.08 8.90
N LYS A 152 13.54 -10.13 9.55
CA LYS A 152 14.27 -11.38 9.81
C LYS A 152 14.15 -12.39 8.67
#